data_AF-A0A151J6V8-F1
#
_entry.id   AF-A0A151J6V8-F1
#
_cell.length_a   1.000
_cell.length_b   1.000
_cell.length_c   1.000
_cell.angle_alpha   90.00
_cell.angle_beta   90.00
_cell.angle_gamma   90.00
#
_symmetry.space_group_name_H-M   'P 1'
#
loop_
_entity.id
_entity.type
_entity.pdbx_description
1 polymer ?
#
loop_
_entity_poly.entity_id
_entity_poly.type
_entity_poly.pdbx_seq_one_letter_code
_entity_poly.pdbx_strand_id
1 'polypeptide(L)'
;VRITIQSLCKNFRKDLTCLTISMIANLVPAEIFPRDALKLPRNVKLADPEFYLPRPVGLLIGSGATLSLLTDGRIDLSGEGYDLHLQNTRLGWVIAGGTPPQLSSEGTYCMMNLDSQLIKFWSIDEITGNEIKSEEDSDCEAHFANTVARLHDGRYVVRLSFRKTNKVLGESRSMAFRRLLSLERKLSINTVLRNEYERIFEEYLRLEHMSLIRNPDDRGYYMPHHAVMKEESDTTKVRIVFDASMKSNTGMSLNDILMTGPTIQAKLFLHLIRFRVCYLC
;
A
#
# COMPACT_ATOMS: atom_id res chain seq x y z
N VAL A 1 -14.73 -22.13 23.00
CA VAL A 1 -14.70 -22.90 24.28
C VAL A 1 -15.41 -22.10 25.36
N ARG A 2 -16.30 -22.73 26.13
CA ARG A 2 -16.91 -22.09 27.32
C ARG A 2 -16.06 -22.42 28.55
N ILE A 3 -15.68 -21.40 29.30
CA ILE A 3 -14.92 -21.54 30.54
C ILE A 3 -15.63 -20.79 31.65
N THR A 4 -15.32 -21.15 32.89
CA THR A 4 -15.74 -20.35 34.05
C THR A 4 -14.53 -19.85 34.81
N ILE A 5 -14.47 -18.55 35.06
CA ILE A 5 -13.47 -17.95 35.96
C ILE A 5 -14.05 -17.80 37.36
N GLN A 6 -13.20 -18.00 38.37
CA GLN A 6 -13.56 -17.85 39.79
C GLN A 6 -12.48 -17.03 40.51
N SER A 7 -12.92 -16.10 41.36
CA SER A 7 -12.02 -15.32 42.20
C SER A 7 -11.36 -16.19 43.28
N LEU A 8 -10.07 -15.95 43.52
CA LEU A 8 -9.32 -16.60 44.61
C LEU A 8 -9.59 -15.96 45.99
N CYS A 9 -10.09 -14.72 46.01
CA CYS A 9 -10.18 -13.93 47.24
C CYS A 9 -11.59 -13.38 47.55
N LYS A 10 -12.55 -13.49 46.61
CA LYS A 10 -13.93 -13.04 46.72
C LYS A 10 -14.89 -14.17 46.33
N ASN A 11 -16.13 -14.11 46.79
CA ASN A 11 -17.18 -15.02 46.33
C ASN A 11 -17.74 -14.54 44.98
N PHE A 12 -16.94 -14.69 43.91
CA PHE A 12 -17.31 -14.25 42.56
C PHE A 12 -16.95 -15.31 41.52
N ARG A 13 -17.87 -15.55 40.58
CA ARG A 13 -17.73 -16.49 39.47
C ARG A 13 -18.36 -15.89 38.22
N LYS A 14 -17.77 -16.14 37.05
CA LYS A 14 -18.30 -15.66 35.76
C LYS A 14 -17.99 -16.62 34.62
N ASP A 15 -19.01 -16.95 33.84
CA ASP A 15 -18.86 -17.73 32.61
C ASP A 15 -18.41 -16.85 31.44
N LEU A 16 -17.46 -17.35 30.65
CA LEU A 16 -16.92 -16.68 29.47
C LEU A 16 -16.95 -17.64 28.28
N THR A 17 -17.24 -17.09 27.10
CA THR A 17 -17.08 -17.81 25.83
C THR A 17 -15.83 -17.28 25.15
N CYS A 18 -14.87 -18.17 24.92
CA CYS A 18 -13.53 -17.83 24.45
C CYS A 18 -13.23 -18.50 23.11
N LEU A 19 -12.38 -17.85 22.32
CA LEU A 19 -11.72 -18.44 21.16
C LEU A 19 -10.41 -19.09 21.61
N THR A 20 -9.99 -20.15 20.92
CA THR A 20 -8.74 -20.87 21.21
C THR A 20 -7.66 -20.46 20.21
N ILE A 21 -6.55 -19.97 20.72
CA ILE A 21 -5.34 -19.66 19.95
C ILE A 21 -4.13 -20.31 20.63
N SER A 22 -3.08 -20.61 19.87
CA SER A 22 -1.89 -21.31 20.36
C SER A 22 -1.06 -20.48 21.34
N MET A 23 -1.06 -19.15 21.19
CA MET A 23 -0.33 -18.21 22.03
C MET A 23 -1.04 -16.86 22.05
N ILE A 24 -1.27 -16.29 23.23
CA ILE A 24 -1.93 -14.98 23.39
C ILE A 24 -0.91 -13.85 23.36
N ALA A 25 0.13 -13.96 24.17
CA ALA A 25 1.22 -13.00 24.27
C ALA A 25 2.49 -13.70 24.74
N ASN A 26 3.62 -12.99 24.65
CA ASN A 26 4.86 -13.34 25.34
C ASN A 26 4.65 -13.31 26.88
N LEU A 27 5.68 -13.63 27.66
CA LEU A 27 5.59 -13.62 29.12
C LEU A 27 5.19 -12.23 29.64
N VAL A 28 4.25 -12.20 30.59
CA VAL A 28 3.79 -10.99 31.27
C VAL A 28 3.90 -11.20 32.78
N PRO A 29 4.68 -10.38 33.50
CA PRO A 29 5.66 -9.41 32.97
C PRO A 29 6.77 -10.09 32.15
N ALA A 30 7.49 -9.31 31.32
CA ALA A 30 8.59 -9.84 30.52
C ALA A 30 9.80 -10.26 31.37
N GLU A 31 9.98 -9.59 32.52
CA GLU A 31 11.05 -9.81 33.49
C GLU A 31 10.47 -9.89 34.91
N ILE A 32 11.25 -10.43 35.85
CA ILE A 32 10.84 -10.49 37.25
C ILE A 32 10.69 -9.07 37.80
N PHE A 33 9.50 -8.74 38.28
CA PHE A 33 9.24 -7.45 38.90
C PHE A 33 9.77 -7.45 40.36
N PRO A 34 10.43 -6.36 40.83
CA PRO A 34 10.96 -6.28 42.19
C PRO A 34 9.83 -6.15 43.22
N ARG A 35 9.25 -7.28 43.63
CA ARG A 35 8.09 -7.35 44.52
C ARG A 35 8.32 -6.63 45.86
N ASP A 36 9.52 -6.73 46.42
CA ASP A 36 9.87 -6.17 47.74
C ASP A 36 9.96 -4.64 47.74
N ALA A 37 10.18 -4.02 46.57
CA ALA A 37 10.16 -2.56 46.44
C ALA A 37 8.74 -1.99 46.61
N LEU A 38 7.70 -2.81 46.38
CA LEU A 38 6.31 -2.37 46.41
C LEU A 38 5.66 -2.59 47.79
N LYS A 39 5.39 -1.49 48.50
CA LYS A 39 4.68 -1.49 49.78
C LYS A 39 3.17 -1.63 49.56
N LEU A 40 2.68 -2.86 49.56
CA LEU A 40 1.24 -3.13 49.48
C LEU A 40 0.54 -2.92 50.83
N PRO A 41 -0.67 -2.32 50.85
CA PRO A 41 -1.49 -2.24 52.06
C PRO A 41 -1.85 -3.62 52.60
N ARG A 42 -1.77 -3.81 53.93
CA ARG A 42 -1.99 -5.12 54.59
C ARG A 42 -3.38 -5.72 54.38
N ASN A 43 -4.36 -4.89 54.05
CA ASN A 43 -5.77 -5.27 53.83
C ASN A 43 -6.10 -5.57 52.36
N VAL A 44 -5.12 -5.54 51.45
CA VAL A 44 -5.32 -5.80 50.02
C VAL A 44 -5.08 -7.28 49.70
N LYS A 45 -6.09 -7.93 49.13
CA LYS A 45 -5.97 -9.28 48.54
C LYS A 45 -5.87 -9.16 47.02
N LEU A 46 -4.73 -9.55 46.47
CA LEU A 46 -4.49 -9.53 45.03
C LEU A 46 -5.27 -10.63 44.32
N ALA A 47 -5.70 -10.35 43.09
CA ALA A 47 -6.26 -11.35 42.19
C ALA A 47 -5.16 -12.32 41.69
N ASP A 48 -3.93 -11.82 41.56
CA ASP A 48 -2.74 -12.58 41.23
C ASP A 48 -1.64 -12.30 42.27
N PRO A 49 -1.42 -13.21 43.24
CA PRO A 49 -0.34 -13.08 44.22
C PRO A 49 1.07 -13.18 43.61
N GLU A 50 1.19 -13.78 42.42
CA GLU A 50 2.45 -14.07 41.73
C GLU A 50 2.67 -13.12 40.53
N PHE A 51 1.99 -11.97 40.50
CA PHE A 51 2.03 -10.99 39.40
C PHE A 51 3.44 -10.52 39.00
N TYR A 52 4.41 -10.73 39.89
CA TYR A 52 5.80 -10.30 39.73
C TYR A 52 6.67 -11.33 38.97
N LEU A 53 6.14 -12.52 38.67
CA LEU A 53 6.85 -13.58 37.97
C LEU A 53 6.45 -13.62 36.49
N PRO A 54 7.41 -13.71 35.54
CA PRO A 54 7.11 -13.88 34.12
C PRO A 54 6.33 -15.15 33.83
N ARG A 55 5.09 -15.01 33.32
CA ARG A 55 4.23 -16.15 32.98
C ARG A 55 3.49 -15.95 31.65
N PRO A 56 3.19 -17.04 30.93
CA PRO A 56 2.38 -16.94 29.72
C PRO A 56 0.94 -16.53 30.06
N VAL A 57 0.36 -15.67 29.21
CA VAL A 57 -1.05 -15.28 29.36
C VAL A 57 -1.94 -16.43 28.92
N GLY A 58 -2.72 -16.98 29.86
CA GLY A 58 -3.63 -18.10 29.60
C GLY A 58 -5.03 -17.68 29.15
N LEU A 59 -5.44 -16.43 29.41
CA LEU A 59 -6.77 -15.93 29.08
C LEU A 59 -6.73 -14.43 28.78
N LEU A 60 -7.28 -14.04 27.63
CA LEU A 60 -7.53 -12.64 27.29
C LEU A 60 -9.02 -12.32 27.49
N ILE A 61 -9.32 -11.34 28.34
CA ILE A 61 -10.69 -10.92 28.63
C ILE A 61 -10.98 -9.64 27.83
N GLY A 62 -11.99 -9.70 26.97
CA GLY A 62 -12.41 -8.55 26.15
C GLY A 62 -12.91 -7.37 26.98
N SER A 63 -12.83 -6.16 26.42
CA SER A 63 -13.13 -4.89 27.11
C SER A 63 -14.47 -4.86 27.84
N GLY A 64 -15.57 -5.30 27.21
CA GLY A 64 -16.88 -5.33 27.85
C GLY A 64 -16.93 -6.24 29.08
N ALA A 65 -16.29 -7.41 29.02
CA ALA A 65 -16.18 -8.30 30.17
C ALA A 65 -15.26 -7.73 31.24
N THR A 66 -14.14 -7.11 30.86
CA THR A 66 -13.20 -6.44 31.76
C THR A 66 -13.86 -5.29 32.52
N LEU A 67 -14.59 -4.40 31.83
CA LEU A 67 -15.30 -3.28 32.45
C LEU A 67 -16.31 -3.75 33.50
N SER A 68 -17.02 -4.85 33.24
CA SER A 68 -17.96 -5.43 34.23
C SER A 68 -17.28 -6.05 35.46
N LEU A 69 -15.97 -6.33 35.38
CA LEU A 69 -15.19 -6.84 36.51
C LEU A 69 -14.64 -5.72 37.38
N LEU A 70 -14.50 -4.50 36.86
CA LEU A 70 -14.04 -3.36 37.64
C LEU A 70 -15.06 -3.02 38.73
N THR A 71 -14.55 -2.60 39.88
CA THR A 71 -15.34 -2.16 41.03
C THR A 71 -14.75 -0.87 41.58
N ASP A 72 -15.50 -0.18 42.44
CA ASP A 72 -15.00 1.02 43.09
C ASP A 72 -13.78 0.71 43.98
N GLY A 73 -12.81 1.62 43.95
CA GLY A 73 -11.55 1.52 44.66
C GLY A 73 -10.35 1.51 43.72
N ARG A 74 -9.57 2.58 43.80
CA ARG A 74 -8.25 2.70 43.19
C ARG A 74 -7.29 3.19 44.28
N ILE A 75 -6.13 2.55 44.39
CA ILE A 75 -5.06 3.01 45.28
C ILE A 75 -3.90 3.40 44.39
N ASP A 76 -3.48 4.65 44.53
CA ASP A 76 -2.30 5.15 43.85
C ASP A 76 -1.04 4.63 44.57
N LEU A 77 -0.20 3.91 43.83
CA LEU A 77 1.10 3.45 44.29
C LEU A 77 2.23 4.16 43.53
N SER A 78 1.94 5.15 42.70
CA SER A 78 2.94 5.84 41.88
C SER A 78 3.99 6.55 42.74
N GLY A 79 5.23 6.57 42.25
CA GLY A 79 6.38 7.20 42.90
C GLY A 79 7.30 7.86 41.88
N GLU A 80 8.43 8.41 42.34
CA GLU A 80 9.45 8.94 41.43
C GLU A 80 10.03 7.80 40.56
N GLY A 81 9.60 7.71 39.31
CA GLY A 81 10.09 6.74 38.33
C GLY A 81 9.22 5.50 38.09
N TYR A 82 7.98 5.46 38.59
CA TYR A 82 7.01 4.43 38.21
C TYR A 82 5.56 4.91 38.40
N ASP A 83 4.71 4.57 37.45
CA ASP A 83 3.27 4.88 37.50
C ASP A 83 2.50 3.58 37.71
N LEU A 84 2.15 3.29 38.96
CA LEU A 84 1.51 2.03 39.36
C LEU A 84 0.26 2.29 40.17
N HIS A 85 -0.79 1.56 39.86
CA HIS A 85 -2.05 1.65 40.57
C HIS A 85 -2.60 0.27 40.90
N LEU A 86 -3.23 0.17 42.05
CA LEU A 86 -4.10 -0.95 42.38
C LEU A 86 -5.52 -0.60 41.95
N GLN A 87 -6.13 -1.47 41.15
CA GLN A 87 -7.52 -1.37 40.77
C GLN A 87 -8.31 -2.51 41.43
N ASN A 88 -9.37 -2.16 42.14
CA ASN A 88 -10.26 -3.15 42.73
C ASN A 88 -11.11 -3.78 41.62
N THR A 89 -11.20 -5.10 41.61
CA THR A 89 -12.07 -5.84 40.69
C THR A 89 -12.86 -6.90 41.44
N ARG A 90 -13.89 -7.48 40.82
CA ARG A 90 -14.64 -8.63 41.35
C ARG A 90 -13.75 -9.88 41.53
N LEU A 91 -12.58 -9.94 40.91
CA LEU A 91 -11.62 -11.05 41.07
C LEU A 91 -10.63 -10.84 42.22
N GLY A 92 -10.48 -9.60 42.70
CA GLY A 92 -9.43 -9.18 43.63
C GLY A 92 -8.79 -7.88 43.16
N TRP A 93 -7.81 -7.38 43.91
CA TRP A 93 -7.05 -6.22 43.48
C TRP A 93 -6.05 -6.61 42.38
N VAL A 94 -6.03 -5.86 41.29
CA VAL A 94 -5.06 -6.03 40.20
C VAL A 94 -4.09 -4.86 40.20
N ILE A 95 -2.85 -5.11 39.81
CA ILE A 95 -1.84 -4.08 39.62
C ILE A 95 -1.86 -3.69 38.15
N ALA A 96 -1.93 -2.39 37.88
CA ALA A 96 -1.90 -1.82 36.54
C ALA A 96 -0.91 -0.65 36.51
N GLY A 97 -0.27 -0.43 35.37
CA GLY A 97 0.69 0.64 35.18
C GLY A 97 2.03 0.12 34.66
N GLY A 98 3.05 0.98 34.71
CA GLY A 98 4.37 0.67 34.20
C GLY A 98 5.44 1.62 34.71
N THR A 99 6.70 1.24 34.52
CA THR A 99 7.83 2.13 34.68
C THR A 99 7.99 2.96 33.40
N PRO A 100 8.28 4.27 33.47
CA PRO A 100 8.84 4.99 32.34
C PRO A 100 10.07 4.23 31.84
N PRO A 101 10.34 4.21 30.52
CA PRO A 101 11.55 3.58 30.00
C PRO A 101 12.76 4.25 30.66
N GLN A 102 13.52 3.48 31.46
CA GLN A 102 14.78 3.97 32.01
C GLN A 102 15.73 4.18 30.83
N LEU A 103 16.15 5.43 30.60
CA LEU A 103 17.11 5.83 29.56
C LEU A 103 18.55 5.39 29.87
N SER A 104 18.78 4.53 30.87
CA SER A 104 20.12 4.23 31.36
C SER A 104 20.25 2.83 31.97
N SER A 105 20.41 1.85 31.10
CA SER A 105 21.19 0.61 31.30
C SER A 105 20.95 -0.20 30.06
N GLU A 106 22.01 -0.54 29.30
CA GLU A 106 22.05 -1.43 28.13
C GLU A 106 20.75 -2.20 27.92
N GLY A 107 19.75 -1.49 27.38
CA GLY A 107 18.50 -2.09 27.02
C GLY A 107 18.90 -2.97 25.88
N THR A 108 18.81 -4.29 26.07
CA THR A 108 18.59 -5.16 24.94
C THR A 108 17.36 -4.58 24.27
N TYR A 109 17.59 -3.71 23.28
CA TYR A 109 16.61 -3.40 22.29
C TYR A 109 16.26 -4.78 21.78
N CYS A 110 15.13 -5.32 22.23
CA CYS A 110 14.42 -6.29 21.46
C CYS A 110 13.94 -5.49 20.25
N MET A 111 14.89 -5.20 19.36
CA MET A 111 14.67 -5.11 17.95
C MET A 111 14.15 -6.51 17.64
N MET A 112 12.86 -6.71 17.94
CA MET A 112 12.08 -7.77 17.31
C MET A 112 12.52 -7.65 15.86
N ASN A 113 13.01 -8.76 15.32
CA ASN A 113 13.50 -8.86 13.95
C ASN A 113 12.29 -8.59 13.05
N LEU A 114 11.95 -7.31 12.96
CA LEU A 114 10.73 -6.76 12.40
C LEU A 114 10.81 -6.91 10.92
N ASP A 115 12.01 -7.02 10.36
CA ASP A 115 12.23 -7.40 8.97
C ASP A 115 11.54 -8.73 8.66
N SER A 116 11.74 -9.77 9.48
CA SER A 116 11.09 -11.06 9.23
C SER A 116 9.57 -11.04 9.40
N GLN A 117 9.06 -10.22 10.32
CA GLN A 117 7.60 -10.08 10.53
C GLN A 117 6.96 -9.14 9.52
N LEU A 118 7.64 -8.09 9.07
CA LEU A 118 7.27 -7.23 7.95
C LEU A 118 7.26 -8.07 6.69
N ILE A 119 8.33 -8.79 6.37
CA ILE A 119 8.38 -9.66 5.19
C ILE A 119 7.22 -10.65 5.22
N LYS A 120 6.94 -11.30 6.37
CA LYS A 120 5.77 -12.17 6.53
C LYS A 120 4.43 -11.43 6.38
N PHE A 121 4.31 -10.22 6.91
CA PHE A 121 3.13 -9.39 6.77
C PHE A 121 2.89 -9.04 5.29
N TRP A 122 3.90 -8.53 4.60
CA TRP A 122 3.88 -8.22 3.16
C TRP A 122 3.59 -9.47 2.32
N SER A 123 4.18 -10.63 2.65
CA SER A 123 3.94 -11.88 1.90
C SER A 123 2.59 -12.55 2.20
N ILE A 124 1.91 -12.19 3.29
CA ILE A 124 0.52 -12.59 3.56
C ILE A 124 -0.48 -11.63 2.88
N ASP A 125 -0.12 -10.33 2.78
CA ASP A 125 -0.97 -9.28 2.18
C ASP A 125 -0.81 -9.17 0.64
N GLU A 126 0.28 -9.74 0.12
CA GLU A 126 0.41 -10.15 -1.28
C GLU A 126 -0.41 -11.42 -1.51
N ILE A 127 -1.67 -11.24 -1.90
CA ILE A 127 -2.40 -12.30 -2.60
C ILE A 127 -1.73 -12.45 -3.97
N THR A 128 -0.59 -13.14 -4.03
CA THR A 128 0.00 -13.61 -5.28
C THR A 128 -0.89 -14.74 -5.78
N GLY A 129 -2.00 -14.38 -6.41
CA GLY A 129 -2.47 -15.23 -7.48
C GLY A 129 -1.31 -15.30 -8.47
N ASN A 130 -0.73 -16.48 -8.67
CA ASN A 130 0.16 -16.73 -9.80
C ASN A 130 -0.65 -16.39 -11.05
N GLU A 131 -0.57 -15.15 -11.51
CA GLU A 131 -1.08 -14.79 -12.82
C GLU A 131 -0.29 -15.64 -13.78
N ILE A 132 -1.00 -16.45 -14.56
CA ILE A 132 -0.42 -17.23 -15.64
C ILE A 132 0.12 -16.20 -16.62
N LYS A 133 1.40 -15.82 -16.45
CA LYS A 133 2.10 -14.92 -17.37
C LYS A 133 2.11 -15.59 -18.72
N SER A 134 1.57 -14.93 -19.74
CA SER A 134 1.70 -15.43 -21.09
C SER A 134 3.18 -15.38 -21.52
N GLU A 135 3.53 -16.13 -22.57
CA GLU A 135 4.85 -16.04 -23.18
C GLU A 135 5.14 -14.60 -23.66
N GLU A 136 4.13 -13.93 -24.21
CA GLU A 136 4.23 -12.52 -24.62
C GLU A 136 4.48 -11.57 -23.43
N ASP A 137 3.85 -11.81 -22.28
CA ASP A 137 4.09 -11.01 -21.07
C ASP A 137 5.54 -11.14 -20.61
N SER A 138 6.06 -12.37 -20.65
CA SER A 138 7.44 -12.68 -20.27
C SER A 138 8.44 -12.04 -21.23
N ASP A 139 8.18 -12.11 -22.53
CA ASP A 139 8.97 -11.45 -23.57
C ASP A 139 8.94 -9.92 -23.42
N CYS A 140 7.79 -9.34 -23.08
CA CYS A 140 7.64 -7.91 -22.86
C CYS A 140 8.38 -7.43 -21.60
N GLU A 141 8.30 -8.17 -20.50
CA GLU A 141 9.07 -7.91 -19.27
C GLU A 141 10.57 -7.98 -19.54
N ALA A 142 11.03 -9.02 -20.25
CA ALA A 142 12.43 -9.17 -20.62
C ALA A 142 12.90 -8.03 -21.53
N HIS A 143 12.08 -7.61 -22.50
CA HIS A 143 12.39 -6.46 -23.35
C HIS A 143 12.53 -5.18 -22.53
N PHE A 144 11.60 -4.93 -21.62
CA PHE A 144 11.64 -3.76 -20.74
C PHE A 144 12.90 -3.77 -19.87
N ALA A 145 13.18 -4.87 -19.16
CA ALA A 145 14.34 -4.99 -18.28
C ALA A 145 15.68 -4.78 -19.03
N ASN A 146 15.78 -5.24 -20.28
CA ASN A 146 16.99 -5.12 -21.09
C ASN A 146 17.17 -3.75 -21.75
N THR A 147 16.10 -2.98 -21.95
CA THR A 147 16.14 -1.75 -22.76
C THR A 147 15.85 -0.48 -21.96
N VAL A 148 15.29 -0.60 -20.76
CA VAL A 148 15.05 0.55 -19.89
C VAL A 148 16.38 1.13 -19.43
N ALA A 149 16.51 2.44 -19.56
CA ALA A 149 17.65 3.18 -19.05
C ALA A 149 17.17 4.38 -18.23
N ARG A 150 17.90 4.69 -17.16
CA ARG A 150 17.68 5.92 -16.38
C ARG A 150 18.73 6.94 -16.77
N LEU A 151 18.29 8.10 -17.24
CA LEU A 151 19.15 9.22 -17.57
C LEU A 151 19.69 9.88 -16.29
N HIS A 152 20.74 10.69 -16.45
CA HIS A 152 21.43 11.39 -15.37
C HIS A 152 20.51 12.38 -14.62
N ASP A 153 19.47 12.89 -15.28
CA ASP A 153 18.44 13.76 -14.70
C ASP A 153 17.30 13.00 -13.99
N GLY A 154 17.38 11.66 -13.95
CA GLY A 154 16.39 10.80 -13.33
C GLY A 154 15.24 10.36 -14.24
N ARG A 155 15.15 10.84 -15.49
CA ARG A 155 14.13 10.40 -16.46
C ARG A 155 14.38 8.96 -16.92
N TYR A 156 13.30 8.23 -17.18
CA TYR A 156 13.37 6.89 -17.75
C TYR A 156 13.21 6.96 -19.27
N VAL A 157 14.10 6.29 -19.99
CA VAL A 157 13.99 6.03 -21.42
C VAL A 157 13.59 4.57 -21.60
N VAL A 158 12.45 4.36 -22.23
CA VAL A 158 11.88 3.03 -22.49
C VAL A 158 11.78 2.84 -23.98
N ARG A 159 12.23 1.69 -24.48
CA ARG A 159 12.09 1.33 -25.89
C ARG A 159 10.73 0.71 -26.14
N LEU A 160 10.14 1.01 -27.31
CA LEU A 160 8.89 0.39 -27.73
C LEU A 160 9.08 -1.11 -27.95
N SER A 161 8.22 -1.89 -27.32
CA SER A 161 8.19 -3.36 -27.33
C SER A 161 7.44 -3.90 -28.55
N PHE A 162 8.15 -4.21 -29.63
CA PHE A 162 7.54 -4.80 -30.84
C PHE A 162 7.36 -6.32 -30.71
N ARG A 163 6.21 -6.84 -31.15
CA ARG A 163 5.93 -8.27 -31.26
C ARG A 163 6.85 -8.91 -32.30
N LYS A 164 7.36 -10.11 -32.00
CA LYS A 164 8.14 -10.93 -32.95
C LYS A 164 7.22 -11.55 -34.01
N THR A 165 6.79 -10.76 -35.00
CA THR A 165 5.91 -11.23 -36.08
C THR A 165 6.45 -10.84 -37.45
N ASN A 166 6.04 -11.58 -38.49
CA ASN A 166 6.34 -11.23 -39.89
C ASN A 166 5.52 -10.03 -40.39
N LYS A 167 4.72 -9.40 -39.52
CA LYS A 167 3.87 -8.26 -39.87
C LYS A 167 4.70 -7.00 -39.79
N VAL A 168 4.76 -6.27 -40.90
CA VAL A 168 5.48 -5.00 -41.01
C VAL A 168 4.50 -3.84 -41.06
N LEU A 169 4.90 -2.72 -40.45
CA LEU A 169 4.23 -1.45 -40.70
C LEU A 169 4.36 -1.12 -42.18
N GLY A 170 3.21 -0.78 -42.76
CA GLY A 170 3.14 -0.27 -44.11
C GLY A 170 3.34 1.24 -44.18
N GLU A 171 3.14 1.75 -45.39
CA GLU A 171 3.02 3.18 -45.66
C GLU A 171 1.80 3.75 -44.90
N SER A 172 2.02 4.83 -44.14
CA SER A 172 0.99 5.48 -43.30
C SER A 172 0.94 7.00 -43.50
N ARG A 173 1.96 7.57 -44.16
CA ARG A 173 2.16 9.01 -44.35
C ARG A 173 1.04 9.62 -45.18
N SER A 174 0.63 8.97 -46.26
CA SER A 174 -0.43 9.44 -47.17
C SER A 174 -1.77 9.61 -46.46
N MET A 175 -2.10 8.71 -45.53
CA MET A 175 -3.31 8.79 -44.72
C MET A 175 -3.20 9.84 -43.62
N ALA A 176 -2.08 9.88 -42.91
CA ALA A 176 -1.81 10.88 -41.88
C ALA A 176 -1.84 12.31 -42.46
N PHE A 177 -1.23 12.49 -43.64
CA PHE A 177 -1.18 13.77 -44.34
C PHE A 177 -2.57 14.24 -44.79
N ARG A 178 -3.42 13.35 -45.32
CA ARG A 178 -4.81 13.70 -45.64
C ARG A 178 -5.59 14.17 -44.41
N ARG A 179 -5.38 13.52 -43.26
CA ARG A 179 -6.00 13.94 -41.98
C ARG A 179 -5.44 15.27 -41.50
N LEU A 180 -4.13 15.52 -41.67
CA LEU A 180 -3.51 16.81 -41.38
C LEU A 180 -4.12 17.93 -42.23
N LEU A 181 -4.31 17.74 -43.53
CA LEU A 181 -4.96 18.75 -44.38
C LEU A 181 -6.39 19.09 -43.96
N SER A 182 -7.12 18.10 -43.43
CA SER A 182 -8.47 18.32 -42.87
C SER A 182 -8.39 19.11 -41.55
N LEU A 183 -7.43 18.77 -40.70
CA LEU A 183 -7.16 19.48 -39.45
C LEU A 183 -6.77 20.94 -39.72
N GLU A 184 -5.85 21.20 -40.64
CA GLU A 184 -5.43 22.55 -41.05
C GLU A 184 -6.61 23.42 -41.48
N ARG A 185 -7.56 22.88 -42.26
CA ARG A 185 -8.79 23.60 -42.61
C ARG A 185 -9.65 23.93 -41.39
N LYS A 186 -9.70 23.04 -40.40
CA LYS A 186 -10.44 23.29 -39.15
C LYS A 186 -9.75 24.37 -38.31
N LEU A 187 -8.42 24.35 -38.25
CA LEU A 187 -7.61 25.33 -37.53
C LEU A 187 -7.64 26.70 -38.21
N SER A 188 -7.71 26.76 -39.54
CA SER A 188 -7.82 28.04 -40.27
C SER A 188 -9.15 28.74 -40.04
N ILE A 189 -10.22 27.98 -39.78
CA ILE A 189 -11.55 28.53 -39.43
C ILE A 189 -11.62 28.93 -37.96
N ASN A 190 -10.99 28.18 -37.06
CA ASN A 190 -11.04 28.41 -35.62
C ASN A 190 -9.68 28.86 -35.06
N THR A 191 -9.48 30.18 -35.01
CA THR A 191 -8.25 30.81 -34.53
C THR A 191 -7.93 30.47 -33.07
N VAL A 192 -8.94 30.33 -32.21
CA VAL A 192 -8.73 29.97 -30.79
C VAL A 192 -8.14 28.57 -30.69
N LEU A 193 -8.71 27.61 -31.42
CA LEU A 193 -8.20 26.24 -31.45
C LEU A 193 -6.80 26.17 -32.05
N ARG A 194 -6.52 26.97 -33.09
CA ARG A 194 -5.19 27.06 -33.71
C ARG A 194 -4.12 27.53 -32.71
N ASN A 195 -4.39 28.61 -32.00
CA ASN A 195 -3.44 29.16 -31.02
C ASN A 195 -3.13 28.14 -29.91
N GLU A 196 -4.13 27.40 -29.42
CA GLU A 196 -3.89 26.32 -28.46
C GLU A 196 -3.08 25.17 -29.06
N TYR A 197 -3.31 24.83 -30.33
CA TYR A 197 -2.55 23.80 -31.04
C TYR A 197 -1.07 24.18 -31.15
N GLU A 198 -0.79 25.40 -31.60
CA GLU A 198 0.56 25.96 -31.71
C GLU A 198 1.26 25.96 -30.35
N ARG A 199 0.59 26.46 -29.30
CA ARG A 199 1.10 26.50 -27.93
C ARG A 199 1.51 25.12 -27.41
N ILE A 200 0.69 24.09 -27.64
CA ILE A 200 0.99 22.72 -27.18
C ILE A 200 2.21 22.14 -27.90
N PHE A 201 2.33 22.38 -29.21
CA PHE A 201 3.48 21.88 -29.96
C PHE A 201 4.78 22.64 -29.63
N GLU A 202 4.73 23.94 -29.42
CA GLU A 202 5.85 24.72 -28.90
C GLU A 202 6.31 24.20 -27.54
N GLU A 203 5.36 23.86 -26.66
CA GLU A 203 5.65 23.24 -25.37
C GLU A 203 6.33 21.87 -25.53
N TYR A 204 5.86 21.02 -26.46
CA TYR A 204 6.52 19.73 -26.74
C TYR A 204 7.95 19.88 -27.25
N LEU A 205 8.23 20.90 -28.07
CA LEU A 205 9.59 21.21 -28.52
C LEU A 205 10.46 21.71 -27.36
N ARG A 206 9.93 22.65 -26.57
CA ARG A 206 10.64 23.23 -25.42
C ARG A 206 10.98 22.20 -24.35
N LEU A 207 10.09 21.22 -24.13
CA LEU A 207 10.29 20.11 -23.18
C LEU A 207 11.09 18.94 -23.78
N GLU A 208 11.53 19.05 -25.04
CA GLU A 208 12.24 17.99 -25.76
C GLU A 208 11.45 16.67 -25.86
N HIS A 209 10.11 16.75 -25.78
CA HIS A 209 9.22 15.61 -26.01
C HIS A 209 9.06 15.30 -27.50
N MET A 210 9.40 16.25 -28.37
CA MET A 210 9.46 16.06 -29.81
C MET A 210 10.66 16.76 -30.43
N SER A 211 11.07 16.30 -31.60
CA SER A 211 12.13 16.93 -32.39
C SER A 211 11.74 16.99 -33.86
N LEU A 212 12.30 17.97 -34.57
CA LEU A 212 12.08 18.11 -36.01
C LEU A 212 12.87 17.04 -36.76
N ILE A 213 12.16 16.25 -37.58
CA ILE A 213 12.79 15.27 -38.47
C ILE A 213 13.31 16.02 -39.71
N ARG A 214 14.64 16.01 -39.93
CA ARG A 214 15.28 16.68 -41.07
C ARG A 214 15.20 15.85 -42.36
N ASN A 215 15.31 14.53 -42.23
CA ASN A 215 15.27 13.58 -43.35
C ASN A 215 14.11 12.60 -43.11
N PRO A 216 12.91 12.89 -43.65
CA PRO A 216 11.77 11.99 -43.50
C PRO A 216 12.06 10.71 -44.30
N ASP A 217 12.31 9.62 -43.58
CA ASP A 217 12.43 8.29 -44.15
C ASP A 217 11.03 7.64 -44.21
N ASP A 218 10.84 6.75 -45.18
CA ASP A 218 9.63 5.94 -45.32
C ASP A 218 9.58 4.79 -44.30
N ARG A 219 10.67 4.56 -43.55
CA ARG A 219 10.74 3.56 -42.47
C ARG A 219 9.98 3.92 -41.19
N GLY A 220 9.37 5.11 -41.11
CA GLY A 220 8.61 5.59 -39.95
C GLY A 220 7.10 5.34 -40.06
N TYR A 221 6.42 5.32 -38.90
CA TYR A 221 4.95 5.31 -38.84
C TYR A 221 4.43 6.70 -38.50
N TYR A 222 3.59 7.24 -39.39
CA TYR A 222 3.06 8.60 -39.27
C TYR A 222 1.67 8.53 -38.63
N MET A 223 1.58 9.01 -37.39
CA MET A 223 0.32 9.04 -36.64
C MET A 223 -0.47 10.32 -36.98
N PRO A 224 -1.74 10.19 -37.43
CA PRO A 224 -2.62 11.33 -37.45
C PRO A 224 -2.93 11.77 -36.02
N HIS A 225 -3.24 13.05 -35.86
CA HIS A 225 -3.51 13.67 -34.58
C HIS A 225 -4.70 14.61 -34.69
N HIS A 226 -5.41 14.81 -33.59
CA HIS A 226 -6.58 15.69 -33.53
C HIS A 226 -6.74 16.30 -32.13
N ALA A 227 -7.44 17.43 -32.06
CA ALA A 227 -7.78 18.06 -30.79
C ALA A 227 -9.05 17.45 -30.18
N VAL A 228 -9.00 17.19 -28.88
CA VAL A 228 -10.17 16.92 -28.04
C VAL A 228 -10.34 18.08 -27.08
N MET A 229 -11.52 18.70 -27.09
CA MET A 229 -11.85 19.80 -26.18
C MET A 229 -12.61 19.25 -24.98
N LYS A 230 -12.19 19.64 -23.78
CA LYS A 230 -12.90 19.39 -22.53
C LYS A 230 -13.10 20.72 -21.84
N GLU A 231 -14.26 21.35 -22.10
CA GLU A 231 -14.58 22.68 -21.59
C GLU A 231 -14.59 22.75 -20.06
N GLU A 232 -14.93 21.63 -19.42
CA GLU A 232 -14.97 21.43 -17.96
C GLU A 232 -13.60 21.16 -17.32
N SER A 233 -12.51 21.11 -18.09
CA SER A 233 -11.18 20.81 -17.54
C SER A 233 -10.54 22.06 -16.91
N ASP A 234 -10.21 21.98 -15.62
CA ASP A 234 -9.56 23.07 -14.87
C ASP A 234 -8.16 23.43 -15.39
N THR A 235 -7.38 22.43 -15.82
CA THR A 235 -5.95 22.61 -16.16
C THR A 235 -5.66 22.78 -17.65
N THR A 236 -6.39 22.14 -18.56
CA THR A 236 -6.16 22.27 -20.01
C THR A 236 -7.41 21.95 -20.80
N LYS A 237 -8.00 22.98 -21.43
CA LYS A 237 -9.24 22.85 -22.21
C LYS A 237 -9.08 22.10 -23.53
N VAL A 238 -7.86 22.02 -24.06
CA VAL A 238 -7.54 21.33 -25.32
C VAL A 238 -6.44 20.29 -25.08
N ARG A 239 -6.62 19.09 -25.62
CA ARG A 239 -5.60 18.02 -25.63
C ARG A 239 -5.41 17.48 -27.04
N ILE A 240 -4.17 17.22 -27.43
CA ILE A 240 -3.84 16.59 -28.71
C ILE A 240 -3.78 15.08 -28.52
N VAL A 241 -4.56 14.35 -29.31
CA VAL A 241 -4.60 12.89 -29.31
C VAL A 241 -3.96 12.38 -30.59
N PHE A 242 -2.95 11.51 -30.44
CA PHE A 242 -2.31 10.79 -31.54
C PHE A 242 -2.99 9.44 -31.72
N ASP A 243 -3.44 9.15 -32.94
CA ASP A 243 -4.15 7.92 -33.27
C ASP A 243 -3.16 6.86 -33.77
N ALA A 244 -2.67 6.06 -32.82
CA ALA A 244 -1.83 4.89 -33.06
C ALA A 244 -2.61 3.66 -33.59
N SER A 245 -3.95 3.76 -33.71
CA SER A 245 -4.82 2.68 -34.20
C SER A 245 -5.10 2.78 -35.71
N MET A 246 -4.61 3.84 -36.37
CA MET A 246 -4.75 4.00 -37.81
C MET A 246 -4.06 2.85 -38.56
N LYS A 247 -4.81 2.08 -39.33
CA LYS A 247 -4.21 1.05 -40.17
C LYS A 247 -3.41 1.68 -41.32
N SER A 248 -2.20 1.19 -41.52
CA SER A 248 -1.37 1.49 -42.68
C SER A 248 -1.87 0.75 -43.93
N ASN A 249 -1.21 0.93 -45.08
CA ASN A 249 -1.55 0.21 -46.31
C ASN A 249 -1.44 -1.33 -46.22
N THR A 250 -0.73 -1.87 -45.21
CA THR A 250 -0.67 -3.32 -44.93
C THR A 250 -1.83 -3.80 -44.04
N GLY A 251 -2.73 -2.90 -43.61
CA GLY A 251 -3.84 -3.22 -42.72
C GLY A 251 -3.45 -3.32 -41.23
N MET A 252 -2.18 -3.06 -40.89
CA MET A 252 -1.66 -3.08 -39.52
C MET A 252 -1.54 -1.66 -38.95
N SER A 253 -1.85 -1.49 -37.67
CA SER A 253 -1.61 -0.27 -36.89
C SER A 253 -0.41 -0.41 -35.94
N LEU A 254 0.02 0.68 -35.33
CA LEU A 254 1.09 0.64 -34.32
C LEU A 254 0.66 -0.16 -33.09
N ASN A 255 -0.60 -0.07 -32.67
CA ASN A 255 -1.12 -0.86 -31.55
C ASN A 255 -1.13 -2.37 -31.85
N ASP A 256 -1.34 -2.78 -33.10
CA ASP A 256 -1.39 -4.20 -33.49
C ASP A 256 -0.03 -4.91 -33.41
N ILE A 257 1.06 -4.15 -33.52
CA ILE A 257 2.43 -4.68 -33.56
C ILE A 257 3.19 -4.52 -32.25
N LEU A 258 2.67 -3.73 -31.31
CA LEU A 258 3.28 -3.56 -29.99
C LEU A 258 2.78 -4.63 -29.02
N MET A 259 3.66 -5.09 -28.14
CA MET A 259 3.29 -5.95 -27.01
C MET A 259 2.57 -5.10 -25.97
N THR A 260 1.45 -5.61 -25.45
CA THR A 260 0.66 -4.93 -24.42
C THR A 260 1.34 -5.01 -23.05
N GLY A 261 2.06 -6.10 -22.81
CA GLY A 261 2.65 -6.45 -21.52
C GLY A 261 1.62 -6.87 -20.47
N PRO A 262 2.10 -7.37 -19.32
CA PRO A 262 1.24 -7.84 -18.24
C PRO A 262 0.51 -6.69 -17.55
N THR A 263 -0.64 -7.00 -16.93
CA THR A 263 -1.36 -6.02 -16.11
C THR A 263 -0.66 -5.83 -14.77
N ILE A 264 0.03 -4.70 -14.59
CA ILE A 264 0.78 -4.41 -13.35
C ILE A 264 -0.16 -4.03 -12.19
N GLN A 265 -1.33 -3.46 -12.51
CA GLN A 265 -2.28 -3.00 -11.50
C GLN A 265 -3.10 -4.16 -10.95
N ALA A 266 -3.11 -4.31 -9.62
CA ALA A 266 -3.97 -5.29 -8.97
C ALA A 266 -5.45 -5.03 -9.31
N LYS A 267 -6.26 -6.09 -9.38
CA LYS A 267 -7.69 -5.98 -9.64
C LYS A 267 -8.35 -5.04 -8.63
N LEU A 268 -9.32 -4.24 -9.08
CA LEU A 268 -10.06 -3.30 -8.22
C LEU A 268 -10.64 -4.00 -6.97
N PHE A 269 -11.08 -5.24 -7.10
CA PHE A 269 -11.56 -6.06 -5.99
C PHE A 269 -10.53 -6.21 -4.86
N LEU A 270 -9.25 -6.43 -5.19
CA LEU A 270 -8.18 -6.55 -4.20
C LEU A 270 -7.98 -5.23 -3.44
N HIS A 271 -8.04 -4.11 -4.16
CA HIS A 271 -7.99 -2.78 -3.54
C HIS A 271 -9.16 -2.59 -2.57
N LEU A 272 -10.39 -2.97 -2.95
CA LEU A 272 -11.58 -2.85 -2.09
C LEU A 272 -11.49 -3.74 -0.84
N ILE A 273 -10.90 -4.93 -0.94
CA ILE A 273 -10.65 -5.79 0.23
C ILE A 273 -9.66 -5.12 1.19
N ARG A 274 -8.52 -4.62 0.68
CA ARG A 274 -7.50 -3.95 1.51
C ARG A 274 -8.09 -2.77 2.29
N PHE A 275 -8.93 -1.95 1.65
CA PHE A 275 -9.65 -0.86 2.32
C PHE A 275 -10.60 -1.33 3.43
N ARG A 276 -11.19 -2.53 3.32
CA ARG A 276 -12.13 -3.06 4.31
C ARG A 276 -11.44 -3.78 5.47
N VAL A 277 -10.29 -4.40 5.23
CA VAL A 277 -9.59 -5.23 6.23
C VAL A 277 -8.66 -4.39 7.12
N CYS A 278 -8.15 -3.24 6.66
CA CYS A 278 -7.28 -2.35 7.44
C CYS A 278 -7.94 -1.54 8.58
N TYR A 279 -9.13 -1.93 9.06
CA TYR A 279 -9.81 -1.27 10.21
C TYR A 279 -9.65 -2.01 11.55
N LEU A 280 -8.65 -2.89 11.68
CA LEU A 280 -8.30 -3.54 12.96
C LEU A 280 -6.86 -3.18 13.34
N CYS A 281 -6.66 -1.94 13.80
CA CYS A 281 -5.49 -1.51 14.56
C CYS A 281 -5.98 -0.81 15.82
#